data_AF-A0A366R831-F1
#
_entry.id   AF-A0A366R831-F1
#
_cell.length_a   1.000
_cell.length_b   1.000
_cell.length_c   1.000
_cell.angle_alpha   90.00
_cell.angle_beta   90.00
_cell.angle_gamma   90.00
#
_symmetry.space_group_name_H-M   'P 1'
#
loop_
_entity.id
_entity.type
_entity.pdbx_description
1 polymer ?
#
loop_
_entity_poly.entity_id
_entity_poly.type
_entity_poly.pdbx_seq_one_letter_code
_entity_poly.pdbx_strand_id
1 'polypeptide(L)'
;MGASLSLLDPKLQAISLLSHESTQHRTTAPVTKDLRSFIELQLTSVLDELNYATPAVTDNSAIWEGMRLYADKTGVPYDEGTHSGKCFRVGYNYPVLCFPHHPLEVQVFIGIYSWLGLLLDDEAATYLDDFQLFHARFCAGEKQSIPLLQGWADLMHEVFKYWDATVANFIVSASLNFLTACALQARDGFTQMKRTKAGHSWAWFMRDKDGVGEAYAWFAFPKALCPDISQFLEMIPDLSAWIGLTNDVLSFWKEEKAGETQNYIHSRGWYESKDAWSTYEDIVDEVKMKARDI
;
A
#
# COMPACT_ATOMS: atom_id res chain seq x y z
N MET A 1 -75.52 -20.09 10.81
CA MET A 1 -74.80 -21.38 10.64
C MET A 1 -73.64 -21.06 9.72
N GLY A 2 -72.40 -20.82 10.14
CA GLY A 2 -71.57 -21.58 11.08
C GLY A 2 -70.28 -21.96 10.32
N ALA A 3 -69.16 -21.28 10.63
CA ALA A 3 -67.73 -21.69 10.61
C ALA A 3 -67.13 -22.47 9.41
N SER A 4 -65.82 -22.61 9.15
CA SER A 4 -64.52 -21.95 9.41
C SER A 4 -63.43 -22.98 9.05
N LEU A 5 -62.23 -22.54 8.62
CA LEU A 5 -60.90 -23.23 8.61
C LEU A 5 -60.67 -24.42 7.64
N SER A 6 -59.48 -24.78 7.12
CA SER A 6 -58.15 -24.20 6.80
C SER A 6 -57.20 -25.37 6.36
N LEU A 7 -56.04 -25.05 5.73
CA LEU A 7 -54.72 -25.76 5.74
C LEU A 7 -54.25 -26.64 4.53
N LEU A 8 -53.14 -26.17 3.89
CA LEU A 8 -51.84 -26.82 3.51
C LEU A 8 -51.83 -28.11 2.62
N ASP A 9 -50.84 -28.48 1.78
CA ASP A 9 -49.54 -28.01 1.24
C ASP A 9 -49.13 -29.00 0.10
N PRO A 10 -48.67 -28.58 -1.10
CA PRO A 10 -48.26 -29.51 -2.17
C PRO A 10 -46.73 -29.67 -2.28
N LYS A 11 -46.13 -30.44 -1.36
CA LYS A 11 -44.86 -31.14 -1.60
C LYS A 11 -45.09 -32.65 -1.58
N LEU A 12 -45.72 -33.18 -2.64
CA LEU A 12 -45.78 -34.63 -2.86
C LEU A 12 -46.12 -34.94 -4.32
N GLN A 13 -45.19 -34.61 -5.22
CA GLN A 13 -45.11 -35.25 -6.54
C GLN A 13 -43.65 -35.27 -6.98
N ALA A 14 -42.92 -36.18 -6.34
CA ALA A 14 -41.60 -36.59 -6.74
C ALA A 14 -41.73 -37.85 -7.62
N ILE A 15 -41.00 -37.82 -8.74
CA ILE A 15 -40.33 -38.99 -9.34
C ILE A 15 -41.25 -39.99 -10.05
N SER A 16 -41.35 -39.84 -11.36
CA SER A 16 -41.52 -40.98 -12.27
C SER A 16 -40.89 -40.64 -13.62
N LEU A 17 -39.84 -41.41 -13.95
CA LEU A 17 -39.37 -41.76 -15.29
C LEU A 17 -38.34 -40.82 -15.96
N LEU A 18 -37.10 -41.03 -15.51
CA LEU A 18 -35.92 -41.14 -16.37
C LEU A 18 -36.18 -42.15 -17.51
N SER A 19 -35.91 -41.77 -18.76
CA SER A 19 -35.17 -42.51 -19.80
C SER A 19 -35.67 -42.21 -21.22
N HIS A 20 -34.94 -41.38 -21.97
CA HIS A 20 -34.32 -41.76 -23.25
C HIS A 20 -33.43 -40.62 -23.79
N GLU A 21 -32.13 -40.92 -23.84
CA GLU A 21 -31.08 -40.47 -24.79
C GLU A 21 -30.89 -38.95 -25.04
N SER A 22 -29.89 -38.27 -24.47
CA SER A 22 -28.43 -38.35 -24.69
C SER A 22 -27.95 -38.05 -26.12
N THR A 23 -27.72 -36.75 -26.41
CA THR A 23 -26.67 -36.32 -27.35
C THR A 23 -26.08 -34.99 -26.89
N GLN A 24 -24.78 -35.04 -26.52
CA GLN A 24 -23.77 -33.98 -26.51
C GLN A 24 -24.18 -32.52 -26.18
N HIS A 25 -23.87 -32.09 -24.96
CA HIS A 25 -22.87 -31.02 -24.80
C HIS A 25 -22.18 -31.21 -23.45
N ARG A 26 -20.88 -31.50 -23.50
CA ARG A 26 -20.02 -31.50 -22.32
C ARG A 26 -19.78 -30.02 -21.99
N THR A 27 -20.73 -29.41 -21.30
CA THR A 27 -20.53 -28.09 -20.71
C THR A 27 -19.48 -28.28 -19.64
N THR A 28 -18.22 -28.03 -19.99
CA THR A 28 -17.17 -27.82 -19.00
C THR A 28 -17.66 -26.67 -18.13
N ALA A 29 -18.00 -26.96 -16.88
CA ALA A 29 -18.18 -25.92 -15.88
C ALA A 29 -16.97 -24.97 -16.00
N PRO A 30 -17.16 -23.64 -15.95
CA PRO A 30 -16.02 -22.75 -15.87
C PRO A 30 -15.21 -23.21 -14.67
N VAL A 31 -13.94 -23.55 -14.89
CA VAL A 31 -13.02 -23.74 -13.79
C VAL A 31 -13.07 -22.43 -13.03
N THR A 32 -13.71 -22.43 -11.86
CA THR A 32 -13.65 -21.31 -10.93
C THR A 32 -12.16 -21.14 -10.66
N LYS A 33 -11.53 -20.14 -11.30
CA LYS A 33 -10.14 -19.84 -11.01
C LYS A 33 -10.10 -19.54 -9.51
N ASP A 34 -9.33 -20.32 -8.78
CA ASP A 34 -9.10 -20.08 -7.37
C ASP A 34 -8.14 -18.90 -7.24
N LEU A 35 -8.49 -17.90 -6.40
CA LEU A 35 -7.72 -16.66 -6.24
C LEU A 35 -6.25 -16.94 -5.89
N ARG A 36 -6.02 -17.97 -5.08
CA ARG A 36 -4.66 -18.33 -4.65
C ARG A 36 -3.83 -18.79 -5.84
N SER A 37 -4.34 -19.76 -6.58
CA SER A 37 -3.68 -20.31 -7.76
C SER A 37 -3.45 -19.24 -8.83
N PHE A 38 -4.38 -18.29 -8.97
CA PHE A 38 -4.26 -17.16 -9.87
C PHE A 38 -3.12 -16.21 -9.47
N ILE A 39 -3.08 -15.77 -8.21
CA ILE A 39 -2.03 -14.89 -7.71
C ILE A 39 -0.66 -15.59 -7.70
N GLU A 40 -0.59 -16.84 -7.26
CA GLU A 40 0.67 -17.61 -7.23
C GLU A 40 1.31 -17.71 -8.62
N LEU A 41 0.50 -17.90 -9.68
CA LEU A 41 0.98 -17.92 -11.06
C LEU A 41 1.61 -16.57 -11.46
N GLN A 42 0.91 -15.47 -11.18
CA GLN A 42 1.34 -14.13 -11.58
C GLN A 42 2.57 -13.68 -10.78
N LEU A 43 2.60 -13.92 -9.46
CA LEU A 43 3.75 -13.62 -8.62
C LEU A 43 4.99 -14.41 -9.05
N THR A 44 4.82 -15.70 -9.39
CA THR A 44 5.94 -16.50 -9.91
C THR A 44 6.51 -15.86 -11.18
N SER A 45 5.65 -15.43 -12.11
CA SER A 45 6.09 -14.73 -13.32
C SER A 45 6.83 -13.42 -13.01
N VAL A 46 6.41 -12.66 -11.99
CA VAL A 46 7.10 -11.42 -11.59
C VAL A 46 8.47 -11.75 -10.98
N LEU A 47 8.56 -12.74 -10.10
CA LEU A 47 9.81 -13.14 -9.47
C LEU A 47 10.84 -13.66 -10.50
N ASP A 48 10.37 -14.42 -11.48
CA ASP A 48 11.20 -14.90 -12.59
C ASP A 48 11.73 -13.73 -13.43
N GLU A 49 10.88 -12.75 -13.74
CA GLU A 49 11.28 -11.54 -14.49
C GLU A 49 12.34 -10.72 -13.74
N LEU A 50 12.18 -10.58 -12.42
CA LEU A 50 13.13 -9.86 -11.56
C LEU A 50 14.43 -10.64 -11.29
N ASN A 51 14.54 -11.88 -11.78
CA ASN A 51 15.61 -12.81 -11.41
C ASN A 51 15.78 -12.89 -9.88
N TYR A 52 14.65 -12.93 -9.16
CA TYR A 52 14.65 -12.79 -7.70
C TYR A 52 15.48 -13.90 -7.04
N ALA A 53 16.37 -13.48 -6.15
CA ALA A 53 17.14 -14.38 -5.29
C ALA A 53 16.90 -14.00 -3.84
N THR A 54 16.79 -15.01 -2.97
CA THR A 54 16.66 -14.79 -1.53
C THR A 54 17.88 -14.02 -1.01
N PRO A 55 17.69 -12.86 -0.35
CA PRO A 55 18.79 -12.10 0.23
C PRO A 55 19.58 -12.91 1.27
N ALA A 56 20.88 -12.64 1.37
CA ALA A 56 21.70 -13.22 2.42
C ALA A 56 21.31 -12.67 3.79
N VAL A 57 21.37 -13.52 4.82
CA VAL A 57 21.14 -13.09 6.20
C VAL A 57 22.36 -12.30 6.69
N THR A 58 22.15 -11.03 7.05
CA THR A 58 23.15 -10.17 7.66
C THR A 58 22.79 -9.84 9.10
N ASP A 59 23.79 -9.55 9.93
CA ASP A 59 23.56 -8.98 11.25
C ASP A 59 23.11 -7.52 11.10
N ASN A 60 21.89 -7.24 11.53
CA ASN A 60 21.24 -5.93 11.44
C ASN A 60 20.81 -5.41 12.83
N SER A 61 21.41 -5.95 13.89
CA SER A 61 21.13 -5.57 15.28
C SER A 61 21.28 -4.08 15.55
N ALA A 62 22.28 -3.43 14.93
CA ALA A 62 22.51 -2.00 15.05
C ALA A 62 21.33 -1.14 14.51
N ILE A 63 20.66 -1.58 13.44
CA ILE A 63 19.48 -0.87 12.90
C ILE A 63 18.33 -0.95 13.92
N TRP A 64 18.09 -2.14 14.48
CA TRP A 64 17.05 -2.34 15.49
C TRP A 64 17.31 -1.51 16.75
N GLU A 65 18.56 -1.47 17.23
CA GLU A 65 18.98 -0.63 18.36
C GLU A 65 18.80 0.87 18.07
N GLY A 66 19.23 1.32 16.89
CA GLY A 66 19.08 2.71 16.46
C GLY A 66 17.61 3.13 16.35
N MET A 67 16.76 2.27 15.80
CA MET A 67 15.32 2.52 15.74
C MET A 67 14.69 2.62 17.13
N ARG A 68 15.02 1.73 18.08
CA ARG A 68 14.49 1.83 19.45
C ARG A 68 14.92 3.13 20.12
N LEU A 69 16.20 3.49 20.00
CA LEU A 69 16.73 4.73 20.57
C LEU A 69 16.02 5.97 20.01
N TYR A 70 15.62 5.95 18.74
CA TYR A 70 14.83 7.02 18.14
C TYR A 70 13.39 6.97 18.67
N ALA A 71 12.74 5.80 18.62
CA ALA A 71 11.35 5.60 19.03
C ALA A 71 11.08 6.04 20.47
N ASP A 72 12.00 5.75 21.40
CA ASP A 72 11.91 6.15 22.81
C ASP A 72 11.76 7.68 22.99
N LYS A 73 12.25 8.49 22.04
CA LYS A 73 12.15 9.96 22.09
C LYS A 73 10.83 10.49 21.54
N THR A 74 10.12 9.69 20.74
CA THR A 74 8.89 10.12 20.06
C THR A 74 7.67 10.10 20.98
N GLY A 75 7.69 9.25 22.02
CA GLY A 75 6.51 8.98 22.85
C GLY A 75 5.43 8.14 22.15
N VAL A 76 5.68 7.63 20.94
CA VAL A 76 4.80 6.69 20.24
C VAL A 76 5.07 5.27 20.77
N PRO A 77 4.06 4.54 21.26
CA PRO A 77 4.25 3.19 21.78
C PRO A 77 4.64 2.23 20.66
N TYR A 78 5.48 1.24 20.94
CA TYR A 78 5.91 0.22 19.96
C TYR A 78 6.03 -1.18 20.58
N ASP A 79 5.30 -1.45 21.66
CA ASP A 79 5.37 -2.70 22.43
C ASP A 79 5.09 -3.94 21.58
N GLU A 80 5.82 -5.01 21.83
CA GLU A 80 5.65 -6.28 21.12
C GLU A 80 4.23 -6.83 21.29
N GLY A 81 3.65 -7.32 20.19
CA GLY A 81 2.28 -7.85 20.16
C GLY A 81 1.19 -6.81 19.92
N THR A 82 1.51 -5.51 20.02
CA THR A 82 0.58 -4.43 19.63
C THR A 82 0.56 -4.20 18.11
N HIS A 83 -0.42 -3.45 17.62
CA HIS A 83 -0.45 -3.00 16.23
C HIS A 83 0.81 -2.20 15.87
N SER A 84 1.14 -1.20 16.68
CA SER A 84 2.35 -0.41 16.49
C SER A 84 3.63 -1.24 16.55
N GLY A 85 3.73 -2.24 17.44
CA GLY A 85 4.88 -3.14 17.48
C GLY A 85 5.04 -3.97 16.20
N LYS A 86 3.94 -4.34 15.52
CA LYS A 86 3.99 -4.96 14.19
C LYS A 86 4.47 -3.98 13.13
N CYS A 87 3.92 -2.76 13.12
CA CYS A 87 4.38 -1.70 12.20
C CYS A 87 5.86 -1.34 12.42
N PHE A 88 6.34 -1.35 13.67
CA PHE A 88 7.74 -1.12 14.01
C PHE A 88 8.64 -2.22 13.43
N ARG A 89 8.20 -3.49 13.51
CA ARG A 89 8.91 -4.62 12.89
C ARG A 89 8.93 -4.53 11.36
N VAL A 90 7.82 -4.13 10.74
CA VAL A 90 7.79 -3.87 9.29
C VAL A 90 8.75 -2.73 8.94
N GLY A 91 8.72 -1.64 9.71
CA GLY A 91 9.61 -0.52 9.54
C GLY A 91 11.08 -0.93 9.65
N TYR A 92 11.43 -1.82 10.56
CA TYR A 92 12.79 -2.39 10.63
C TYR A 92 13.18 -3.24 9.42
N ASN A 93 12.26 -4.05 8.89
CA ASN A 93 12.58 -4.92 7.76
C ASN A 93 12.83 -4.15 6.46
N TYR A 94 12.20 -2.99 6.27
CA TYR A 94 12.38 -2.16 5.07
C TYR A 94 13.84 -1.76 4.79
N PRO A 95 14.56 -1.06 5.68
CA PRO A 95 15.95 -0.72 5.46
C PRO A 95 16.86 -1.95 5.37
N VAL A 96 16.55 -3.03 6.10
CA VAL A 96 17.31 -4.28 6.04
C VAL A 96 17.26 -4.92 4.66
N LEU A 97 16.07 -4.96 4.04
CA LEU A 97 15.84 -5.68 2.79
C LEU A 97 16.05 -4.80 1.56
N CYS A 98 15.58 -3.55 1.61
CA CYS A 98 15.54 -2.65 0.45
C CYS A 98 16.74 -1.71 0.38
N PHE A 99 17.39 -1.42 1.52
CA PHE A 99 18.47 -0.44 1.60
C PHE A 99 19.71 -0.97 2.37
N PRO A 100 20.20 -2.20 2.08
CA PRO A 100 21.23 -2.85 2.89
C PRO A 100 22.60 -2.17 2.86
N HIS A 101 22.84 -1.29 1.87
CA HIS A 101 24.11 -0.59 1.67
C HIS A 101 24.10 0.85 2.16
N HIS A 102 22.98 1.32 2.69
CA HIS A 102 22.86 2.68 3.21
C HIS A 102 23.62 2.84 4.52
N PRO A 103 24.13 4.04 4.84
CA PRO A 103 24.67 4.32 6.16
C PRO A 103 23.65 4.01 7.25
N LEU A 104 24.12 3.55 8.41
CA LEU A 104 23.27 3.10 9.51
C LEU A 104 22.22 4.16 9.91
N GLU A 105 22.61 5.43 9.99
CA GLU A 105 21.72 6.53 10.33
C GLU A 105 20.61 6.75 9.29
N VAL A 106 20.90 6.49 8.01
CA VAL A 106 19.91 6.56 6.94
C VAL A 106 18.97 5.35 6.99
N GLN A 107 19.50 4.17 7.28
CA GLN A 107 18.69 2.96 7.52
C GLN A 107 17.72 3.16 8.69
N VAL A 108 18.20 3.72 9.80
CA VAL A 108 17.36 4.06 10.96
C VAL A 108 16.29 5.09 10.58
N PHE A 109 16.65 6.14 9.83
CA PHE A 109 15.69 7.13 9.33
C PHE A 109 14.57 6.45 8.52
N ILE A 110 14.92 5.62 7.54
CA ILE A 110 13.95 4.92 6.68
C ILE A 110 13.08 3.97 7.51
N GLY A 111 13.66 3.29 8.49
CA GLY A 111 12.90 2.39 9.35
C GLY A 111 11.87 3.11 10.23
N ILE A 112 12.25 4.26 10.80
CA ILE A 112 11.33 5.12 11.56
C ILE A 112 10.27 5.73 10.63
N TYR A 113 10.66 6.21 9.45
CA TYR A 113 9.73 6.69 8.43
C TYR A 113 8.67 5.65 8.12
N SER A 114 9.09 4.42 7.83
CA SER A 114 8.20 3.32 7.47
C SER A 114 7.25 2.97 8.62
N TRP A 115 7.77 2.91 9.85
CA TRP A 115 6.95 2.62 11.04
C TRP A 115 5.89 3.70 11.31
N LEU A 116 6.29 4.97 11.37
CA LEU A 116 5.36 6.08 11.63
C LEU A 116 4.37 6.25 10.48
N GLY A 117 4.81 6.09 9.23
CA GLY A 117 3.97 6.18 8.04
C GLY A 117 2.84 5.15 8.06
N LEU A 118 3.14 3.89 8.39
CA LEU A 118 2.11 2.85 8.53
C LEU A 118 1.07 3.19 9.59
N LEU A 119 1.50 3.71 10.75
CA LEU A 119 0.57 4.15 11.78
C LEU A 119 -0.30 5.33 11.34
N LEU A 120 0.28 6.28 10.59
CA LEU A 120 -0.46 7.44 10.10
C LEU A 120 -1.54 7.05 9.09
N ASP A 121 -1.27 6.06 8.25
CA ASP A 121 -2.24 5.53 7.28
C ASP A 121 -3.49 4.99 7.99
N ASP A 122 -3.28 4.25 9.09
CA ASP A 122 -4.37 3.63 9.86
C ASP A 122 -5.14 4.64 10.75
N GLU A 123 -4.48 5.70 11.22
CA GLU A 123 -5.01 6.58 12.27
C GLU A 123 -5.69 7.86 11.74
N ALA A 124 -5.66 8.11 10.43
CA ALA A 124 -6.21 9.32 9.83
C ALA A 124 -7.71 9.51 10.10
N ALA A 125 -8.49 8.42 10.15
CA ALA A 125 -9.92 8.47 10.48
C ALA A 125 -10.17 8.84 11.95
N THR A 126 -9.30 8.38 12.86
CA THR A 126 -9.40 8.67 14.30
C THR A 126 -9.06 10.13 14.61
N TYR A 127 -8.05 10.69 13.93
CA TYR A 127 -7.50 12.02 14.21
C TYR A 127 -7.64 13.00 13.04
N LEU A 128 -8.75 12.92 12.31
CA LEU A 128 -8.96 13.66 11.05
C LEU A 128 -8.69 15.16 11.17
N ASP A 129 -9.20 15.82 12.20
CA ASP A 129 -9.00 17.27 12.40
C ASP A 129 -7.52 17.63 12.61
N ASP A 130 -6.77 16.76 13.29
CA ASP A 130 -5.35 16.97 13.53
C ASP A 130 -4.52 16.76 12.26
N PHE A 131 -4.86 15.77 11.44
CA PHE A 131 -4.26 15.58 10.12
C PHE A 131 -4.53 16.78 9.21
N GLN A 132 -5.74 17.33 9.22
CA GLN A 132 -6.10 18.51 8.42
C GLN A 132 -5.33 19.77 8.83
N LEU A 133 -5.05 19.93 10.12
CA LEU A 133 -4.30 21.07 10.65
C LEU A 133 -2.78 20.87 10.64
N PHE A 134 -2.30 19.65 10.33
CA PHE A 134 -0.88 19.31 10.39
C PHE A 134 0.01 20.30 9.65
N HIS A 135 -0.32 20.61 8.39
CA HIS A 135 0.49 21.46 7.53
C HIS A 135 0.52 22.91 8.02
N ALA A 136 -0.63 23.42 8.49
CA ALA A 136 -0.70 24.77 9.04
C ALA A 136 0.24 24.91 10.24
N ARG A 137 0.20 23.93 11.16
CA ARG A 137 1.08 23.87 12.32
C ARG A 137 2.55 23.70 11.92
N PHE A 138 2.84 22.79 10.99
CA PHE A 138 4.19 22.53 10.49
C PHE A 138 4.82 23.80 9.89
N CYS A 139 4.10 24.50 9.02
CA CYS A 139 4.57 25.75 8.42
C CYS A 139 4.74 26.89 9.44
N ALA A 140 3.90 26.92 10.48
CA ALA A 140 4.01 27.89 11.57
C ALA A 140 5.11 27.55 12.60
N GLY A 141 5.75 26.38 12.49
CA GLY A 141 6.70 25.89 13.49
C GLY A 141 6.03 25.55 14.84
N GLU A 142 4.72 25.27 14.82
CA GLU A 142 3.95 24.88 15.98
C GLU A 142 4.10 23.38 16.26
N LYS A 143 3.94 22.99 17.54
CA LYS A 143 3.89 21.58 17.91
C LYS A 143 2.63 20.93 17.34
N GLN A 144 2.80 19.67 16.92
CA GLN A 144 1.67 18.83 16.58
C GLN A 144 0.96 18.35 17.85
N SER A 145 -0.32 18.06 17.72
CA SER A 145 -1.22 17.78 18.84
C SER A 145 -1.05 16.38 19.44
N ILE A 146 -0.56 15.42 18.66
CA ILE A 146 -0.33 14.04 19.10
C ILE A 146 1.11 13.59 18.83
N PRO A 147 1.67 12.69 19.66
CA PRO A 147 3.04 12.20 19.51
C PRO A 147 3.37 11.64 18.12
N LEU A 148 2.42 10.94 17.49
CA LEU A 148 2.60 10.35 16.16
C LEU A 148 2.87 11.43 15.08
N LEU A 149 2.03 12.47 15.03
CA LEU A 149 2.22 13.59 14.12
C LEU A 149 3.48 14.39 14.47
N GLN A 150 3.80 14.57 15.76
CA GLN A 150 5.03 15.26 16.16
C GLN A 150 6.27 14.48 15.69
N GLY A 151 6.29 13.16 15.87
CA GLY A 151 7.36 12.31 15.40
C GLY A 151 7.56 12.39 13.88
N TRP A 152 6.46 12.49 13.11
CA TRP A 152 6.53 12.70 11.66
C TRP A 152 7.13 14.07 11.30
N ALA A 153 6.67 15.14 11.96
CA ALA A 153 7.20 16.49 11.75
C ALA A 153 8.70 16.58 12.08
N ASP A 154 9.11 15.99 13.20
CA ASP A 154 10.52 15.95 13.63
C ASP A 154 11.37 15.20 12.60
N LEU A 155 10.88 14.08 12.07
CA LEU A 155 11.55 13.32 11.02
C LEU A 155 11.72 14.14 9.74
N MET A 156 10.72 14.92 9.33
CA MET A 156 10.81 15.79 8.14
C MET A 156 11.93 16.84 8.27
N HIS A 157 12.22 17.31 9.48
CA HIS A 157 13.34 18.21 9.72
C HIS A 157 14.70 17.50 9.63
N GLU A 158 14.77 16.18 9.84
CA GLU A 158 16.01 15.43 9.78
C GLU A 158 16.45 15.08 8.35
N VAL A 159 15.53 15.07 7.38
CA VAL A 159 15.80 14.65 5.97
C VAL A 159 17.04 15.34 5.39
N PHE A 160 17.19 16.65 5.62
CA PHE A 160 18.31 17.45 5.11
C PHE A 160 19.69 17.00 5.61
N LYS A 161 19.75 16.23 6.70
CA LYS A 161 20.99 15.61 7.19
C LYS A 161 21.52 14.56 6.22
N TYR A 162 20.64 13.85 5.52
CA TYR A 162 21.00 12.62 4.79
C TYR A 162 20.86 12.73 3.26
N TRP A 163 20.03 13.64 2.76
CA TRP A 163 19.85 13.88 1.32
C TRP A 163 20.33 15.26 0.89
N ASP A 164 20.57 15.41 -0.41
CA ASP A 164 20.75 16.72 -1.05
C ASP A 164 19.55 17.63 -0.74
N ALA A 165 19.75 18.95 -0.71
CA ALA A 165 18.69 19.88 -0.32
C ALA A 165 17.47 19.83 -1.26
N THR A 166 17.67 19.65 -2.56
CA THR A 166 16.59 19.53 -3.53
C THR A 166 15.88 18.18 -3.38
N VAL A 167 16.63 17.09 -3.23
CA VAL A 167 16.06 15.75 -2.98
C VAL A 167 15.27 15.72 -1.67
N ALA A 168 15.81 16.33 -0.61
CA ALA A 168 15.16 16.44 0.68
C ALA A 168 13.82 17.20 0.59
N ASN A 169 13.75 18.25 -0.22
CA ASN A 169 12.49 18.96 -0.47
C ASN A 169 11.43 18.05 -1.10
N PHE A 170 11.82 17.17 -2.03
CA PHE A 170 10.89 16.22 -2.64
C PHE A 170 10.40 15.18 -1.63
N ILE A 171 11.31 14.62 -0.80
CA ILE A 171 10.94 13.71 0.28
C ILE A 171 9.92 14.37 1.21
N VAL A 172 10.23 15.57 1.74
CA VAL A 172 9.32 16.31 2.61
C VAL A 172 7.99 16.56 1.92
N SER A 173 7.99 17.00 0.65
CA SER A 173 6.77 17.27 -0.10
C SER A 173 5.91 16.02 -0.29
N ALA A 174 6.52 14.87 -0.62
CA ALA A 174 5.83 13.59 -0.75
C ALA A 174 5.21 13.14 0.60
N SER A 175 5.95 13.27 1.69
CA SER A 175 5.51 12.91 3.04
C SER A 175 4.42 13.82 3.61
N LEU A 176 4.41 15.09 3.21
CA LEU A 176 3.35 16.04 3.49
C LEU A 176 2.08 15.73 2.67
N ASN A 177 2.25 15.46 1.39
CA ASN A 177 1.15 15.02 0.51
C ASN A 177 0.49 13.74 1.01
N PHE A 178 1.27 12.79 1.54
CA PHE A 178 0.76 11.57 2.16
C PHE A 178 -0.26 11.82 3.26
N LEU A 179 0.08 12.65 4.26
CA LEU A 179 -0.87 13.03 5.31
C LEU A 179 -2.13 13.69 4.75
N THR A 180 -1.99 14.49 3.71
CA THR A 180 -3.13 15.13 3.04
C THR A 180 -4.01 14.08 2.34
N ALA A 181 -3.41 13.05 1.72
CA ALA A 181 -4.13 11.97 1.08
C ALA A 181 -4.87 11.08 2.10
N CYS A 182 -4.23 10.69 3.20
CA CYS A 182 -4.89 9.94 4.28
C CYS A 182 -6.05 10.75 4.87
N ALA A 183 -5.86 12.05 5.12
CA ALA A 183 -6.91 12.93 5.60
C ALA A 183 -8.08 13.06 4.61
N LEU A 184 -7.79 13.04 3.30
CA LEU A 184 -8.81 13.09 2.26
C LEU A 184 -9.62 11.80 2.21
N GLN A 185 -8.95 10.63 2.30
CA GLN A 185 -9.60 9.32 2.32
C GLN A 185 -10.47 9.10 3.55
N ALA A 186 -10.04 9.62 4.70
CA ALA A 186 -10.78 9.57 5.96
C ALA A 186 -12.08 10.39 5.98
N ARG A 187 -12.36 11.23 4.96
CA ARG A 187 -13.59 12.02 4.90
C ARG A 187 -14.77 11.16 4.45
N ASP A 188 -15.92 11.31 5.13
CA ASP A 188 -17.19 10.65 4.78
C ASP A 188 -17.56 10.78 3.29
N GLY A 189 -17.28 11.95 2.69
CA GLY A 189 -17.59 12.24 1.29
C GLY A 189 -16.72 11.50 0.28
N PHE A 190 -15.55 10.99 0.68
CA PHE A 190 -14.61 10.34 -0.22
C PHE A 190 -15.16 9.02 -0.77
N THR A 191 -15.71 8.18 0.11
CA THR A 191 -16.33 6.89 -0.27
C THR A 191 -17.63 7.05 -1.05
N GLN A 192 -18.22 8.25 -1.04
CA GLN A 192 -19.47 8.58 -1.72
C GLN A 192 -19.26 9.30 -3.06
N MET A 193 -18.00 9.50 -3.48
CA MET A 193 -17.70 10.17 -4.73
C MET A 193 -18.28 9.41 -5.92
N LYS A 194 -18.90 10.17 -6.83
CA LYS A 194 -19.39 9.64 -8.10
C LYS A 194 -18.34 9.85 -9.18
N ARG A 195 -18.02 8.78 -9.91
CA ARG A 195 -17.13 8.85 -11.08
C ARG A 195 -17.64 9.91 -12.05
N THR A 196 -16.77 10.86 -12.39
CA THR A 196 -17.02 11.82 -13.47
C THR A 196 -16.38 11.33 -14.76
N LYS A 197 -16.79 11.90 -15.90
CA LYS A 197 -16.15 11.60 -17.20
C LYS A 197 -14.68 12.07 -17.27
N ALA A 198 -14.25 12.94 -16.38
CA ALA A 198 -12.88 13.47 -16.34
C ALA A 198 -11.97 12.78 -15.31
N GLY A 199 -12.50 11.82 -14.52
CA GLY A 199 -11.81 11.27 -13.36
C GLY A 199 -10.83 10.12 -13.63
N HIS A 200 -10.53 9.76 -14.88
CA HIS A 200 -9.76 8.54 -15.18
C HIS A 200 -8.38 8.48 -14.50
N SER A 201 -7.72 9.62 -14.28
CA SER A 201 -6.42 9.68 -13.60
C SER A 201 -6.53 9.72 -12.07
N TRP A 202 -7.73 9.74 -11.50
CA TRP A 202 -7.94 9.89 -10.05
C TRP A 202 -7.36 8.71 -9.26
N ALA A 203 -7.53 7.48 -9.77
CA ALA A 203 -6.99 6.29 -9.11
C ALA A 203 -5.47 6.40 -8.94
N TRP A 204 -4.75 6.77 -10.02
CA TRP A 204 -3.30 6.96 -9.96
C TRP A 204 -2.91 8.16 -9.10
N PHE A 205 -3.62 9.28 -9.23
CA PHE A 205 -3.35 10.47 -8.44
C PHE A 205 -3.43 10.19 -6.94
N MET A 206 -4.45 9.45 -6.49
CA MET A 206 -4.54 9.06 -5.08
C MET A 206 -3.42 8.10 -4.70
N ARG A 207 -3.18 7.06 -5.51
CA ARG A 207 -2.17 6.04 -5.24
C ARG A 207 -0.74 6.59 -5.13
N ASP A 208 -0.42 7.58 -5.94
CA ASP A 208 0.88 8.27 -5.91
C ASP A 208 1.05 9.07 -4.61
N LYS A 209 -0.04 9.63 -4.08
CA LYS A 209 -0.01 10.49 -2.89
C LYS A 209 -0.10 9.70 -1.58
N ASP A 210 -0.98 8.69 -1.49
CA ASP A 210 -1.16 7.88 -0.29
C ASP A 210 -0.09 6.78 -0.13
N GLY A 211 0.50 6.28 -1.22
CA GLY A 211 1.42 5.16 -1.13
C GLY A 211 2.90 5.53 -1.08
N VAL A 212 3.24 6.83 -1.01
CA VAL A 212 4.60 7.38 -0.76
C VAL A 212 5.73 6.78 -1.63
N GLY A 213 5.41 6.28 -2.83
CA GLY A 213 6.38 5.67 -3.75
C GLY A 213 7.52 6.63 -4.08
N GLU A 214 7.21 7.92 -4.23
CA GLU A 214 8.19 8.97 -4.52
C GLU A 214 9.23 9.08 -3.39
N ALA A 215 8.80 9.08 -2.13
CA ALA A 215 9.73 9.17 -1.00
C ALA A 215 10.69 7.97 -0.97
N TYR A 216 10.18 6.74 -1.18
CA TYR A 216 11.03 5.54 -1.24
C TYR A 216 11.97 5.52 -2.45
N ALA A 217 11.56 6.07 -3.60
CA ALA A 217 12.45 6.23 -4.75
C ALA A 217 13.61 7.18 -4.41
N TRP A 218 13.35 8.31 -3.74
CA TRP A 218 14.41 9.21 -3.27
C TRP A 218 15.29 8.58 -2.19
N PHE A 219 14.73 7.73 -1.32
CA PHE A 219 15.50 7.05 -0.29
C PHE A 219 16.60 6.17 -0.86
N ALA A 220 16.48 5.66 -2.10
CA ALA A 220 17.52 4.87 -2.75
C ALA A 220 18.84 5.65 -2.94
N PHE A 221 18.81 6.98 -2.93
CA PHE A 221 19.96 7.83 -3.31
C PHE A 221 20.35 8.86 -2.22
N PRO A 222 20.82 8.42 -1.03
CA PRO A 222 21.32 9.33 0.00
C PRO A 222 22.60 10.02 -0.48
N LYS A 223 22.84 11.26 -0.03
CA LYS A 223 23.98 12.07 -0.54
C LYS A 223 25.34 11.48 -0.21
N ALA A 224 25.43 10.61 0.79
CA ALA A 224 26.65 9.89 1.16
C ALA A 224 27.07 8.85 0.10
N LEU A 225 26.09 8.30 -0.65
CA LEU A 225 26.32 7.32 -1.71
C LEU A 225 26.23 7.94 -3.10
N CYS A 226 25.29 8.88 -3.28
CA CYS A 226 24.94 9.48 -4.56
C CYS A 226 24.94 11.02 -4.46
N PRO A 227 26.11 11.67 -4.31
CA PRO A 227 26.21 13.11 -4.11
C PRO A 227 25.80 13.95 -5.33
N ASP A 228 25.90 13.38 -6.53
CA ASP A 228 25.52 14.02 -7.78
C ASP A 228 24.13 13.57 -8.21
N ILE A 229 23.15 14.45 -7.98
CA ILE A 229 21.74 14.14 -8.24
C ILE A 229 21.46 13.92 -9.73
N SER A 230 22.26 14.51 -10.64
CA SER A 230 22.01 14.43 -12.09
C SER A 230 22.07 13.00 -12.65
N GLN A 231 22.64 12.06 -11.88
CA GLN A 231 22.80 10.66 -12.29
C GLN A 231 21.52 9.82 -12.15
N PHE A 232 20.53 10.27 -11.37
CA PHE A 232 19.35 9.45 -11.05
C PHE A 232 18.00 10.16 -11.17
N LEU A 233 17.97 11.49 -11.35
CA LEU A 233 16.70 12.27 -11.37
C LEU A 233 15.65 11.73 -12.34
N GLU A 234 16.05 11.36 -13.57
CA GLU A 234 15.11 10.91 -14.61
C GLU A 234 14.43 9.57 -14.26
N MET A 235 15.07 8.73 -13.45
CA MET A 235 14.56 7.42 -13.06
C MET A 235 13.50 7.51 -11.94
N ILE A 236 13.50 8.58 -11.14
CA ILE A 236 12.68 8.66 -9.93
C ILE A 236 11.18 8.47 -10.19
N PRO A 237 10.56 9.09 -11.22
CA PRO A 237 9.14 8.86 -11.49
C PRO A 237 8.83 7.40 -11.82
N ASP A 238 9.71 6.72 -12.55
CA ASP A 238 9.52 5.32 -12.93
C ASP A 238 9.74 4.38 -11.74
N LEU A 239 10.76 4.64 -10.92
CA LEU A 239 11.02 3.89 -9.70
C LEU A 239 9.89 4.07 -8.68
N SER A 240 9.37 5.30 -8.50
CA SER A 240 8.20 5.59 -7.67
C SER A 240 7.00 4.75 -8.10
N ALA A 241 6.71 4.75 -9.41
CA ALA A 241 5.60 4.01 -9.97
C ALA A 241 5.80 2.50 -9.80
N TRP A 242 7.00 1.99 -10.07
CA TRP A 242 7.33 0.58 -9.92
C TRP A 242 7.18 0.11 -8.46
N ILE A 243 7.67 0.90 -7.49
CA ILE A 243 7.51 0.62 -6.05
C ILE A 243 6.03 0.53 -5.70
N GLY A 244 5.22 1.51 -6.15
CA GLY A 244 3.79 1.55 -5.88
C GLY A 244 3.05 0.34 -6.44
N LEU A 245 3.20 0.09 -7.74
CA LEU A 245 2.53 -1.01 -8.42
C LEU A 245 2.98 -2.38 -7.88
N THR A 246 4.26 -2.54 -7.56
CA THR A 246 4.77 -3.79 -6.96
C THR A 246 4.15 -4.04 -5.59
N ASN A 247 3.99 -2.99 -4.78
CA ASN A 247 3.29 -3.11 -3.50
C ASN A 247 1.84 -3.57 -3.70
N ASP A 248 1.09 -2.98 -4.64
CA ASP A 248 -0.29 -3.39 -4.95
C ASP A 248 -0.35 -4.86 -5.41
N VAL A 249 0.61 -5.31 -6.23
CA VAL A 249 0.70 -6.71 -6.70
C VAL A 249 0.94 -7.68 -5.53
N LEU A 250 1.85 -7.34 -4.63
CA LEU A 250 2.24 -8.18 -3.49
C LEU A 250 1.19 -8.18 -2.39
N SER A 251 0.49 -7.07 -2.17
CA SER A 251 -0.51 -6.92 -1.12
C SER A 251 -1.88 -7.48 -1.52
N PHE A 252 -2.21 -7.56 -2.81
CA PHE A 252 -3.54 -7.91 -3.30
C PHE A 252 -4.17 -9.14 -2.62
N TRP A 253 -3.39 -10.21 -2.41
CA TRP A 253 -3.90 -11.41 -1.74
C TRP A 253 -4.43 -11.14 -0.32
N LYS A 254 -3.69 -10.40 0.51
CA LYS A 254 -4.12 -10.12 1.89
C LYS A 254 -5.35 -9.21 1.90
N GLU A 255 -5.41 -8.27 0.97
CA GLU A 255 -6.47 -7.27 0.86
C GLU A 255 -7.78 -7.92 0.41
N GLU A 256 -7.74 -8.77 -0.63
CA GLU A 256 -8.88 -9.59 -1.06
C GLU A 256 -9.39 -10.50 0.07
N LYS A 257 -8.48 -11.09 0.86
CA LYS A 257 -8.84 -11.93 2.01
C LYS A 257 -9.48 -11.14 3.15
N ALA A 258 -9.10 -9.87 3.32
CA ALA A 258 -9.70 -8.96 4.28
C ALA A 258 -11.00 -8.33 3.76
N GLY A 259 -11.33 -8.49 2.47
CA GLY A 259 -12.47 -7.83 1.84
C GLY A 259 -12.24 -6.33 1.59
N GLU A 260 -10.98 -5.91 1.55
CA GLU A 260 -10.58 -4.54 1.30
C GLU A 260 -10.78 -4.20 -0.18
N THR A 261 -11.64 -3.22 -0.45
CA THR A 261 -11.95 -2.75 -1.82
C THR A 261 -11.48 -1.32 -2.06
N GLN A 262 -10.89 -0.68 -1.05
CA GLN A 262 -10.35 0.67 -1.11
C GLN A 262 -8.84 0.64 -1.39
N ASN A 263 -8.45 -0.07 -2.44
CA ASN A 263 -7.06 -0.13 -2.92
C ASN A 263 -6.96 0.32 -4.38
N TYR A 264 -5.74 0.43 -4.89
CA TYR A 264 -5.50 0.92 -6.24
C TYR A 264 -6.09 0.02 -7.33
N ILE A 265 -5.98 -1.30 -7.18
CA ILE A 265 -6.48 -2.27 -8.18
C ILE A 265 -8.00 -2.12 -8.36
N HIS A 266 -8.77 -2.08 -7.27
CA HIS A 266 -10.22 -1.88 -7.34
C HIS A 266 -10.58 -0.48 -7.84
N SER A 267 -9.87 0.55 -7.38
CA SER A 267 -10.08 1.93 -7.81
C SER A 267 -9.85 2.10 -9.31
N ARG A 268 -8.73 1.60 -9.84
CA ARG A 268 -8.39 1.60 -11.26
C ARG A 268 -9.42 0.82 -12.07
N GLY A 269 -9.76 -0.40 -11.64
CA GLY A 269 -10.78 -1.22 -12.29
C GLY A 269 -12.14 -0.52 -12.38
N TRP A 270 -12.54 0.17 -11.30
CA TRP A 270 -13.77 0.96 -11.29
C TRP A 270 -13.75 2.13 -12.29
N TYR A 271 -12.64 2.84 -12.42
CA TYR A 271 -12.50 3.93 -13.41
C TYR A 271 -12.42 3.41 -14.86
N GLU A 272 -11.79 2.25 -15.08
CA GLU A 272 -11.63 1.63 -16.41
C GLU A 272 -12.80 0.71 -16.79
N SER A 273 -13.75 0.47 -15.88
CA SER A 273 -14.82 -0.51 -16.06
C SER A 273 -14.31 -1.94 -16.32
N LYS A 274 -13.26 -2.33 -15.59
CA LYS A 274 -12.66 -3.67 -15.53
C LYS A 274 -12.89 -4.30 -14.16
N ASP A 275 -12.92 -5.63 -14.10
CA ASP A 275 -12.88 -6.34 -12.83
C ASP A 275 -11.47 -6.31 -12.21
N ALA A 276 -11.39 -6.63 -10.92
CA ALA A 276 -10.14 -6.55 -10.15
C ALA A 276 -9.05 -7.51 -10.68
N TRP A 277 -9.41 -8.68 -11.22
CA TRP A 277 -8.44 -9.67 -11.67
C TRP A 277 -7.82 -9.27 -13.01
N SER A 278 -8.64 -8.80 -13.94
CA SER A 278 -8.15 -8.23 -15.20
C SER A 278 -7.26 -7.01 -14.94
N THR A 279 -7.65 -6.15 -14.00
CA THR A 279 -6.85 -4.98 -13.61
C THR A 279 -5.54 -5.39 -12.93
N TYR A 280 -5.55 -6.45 -12.11
CA TYR A 280 -4.35 -7.02 -11.51
C TYR A 280 -3.38 -7.56 -12.57
N GLU A 281 -3.87 -8.27 -13.60
CA GLU A 281 -3.04 -8.74 -14.71
C GLU A 281 -2.37 -7.57 -15.47
N ASP A 282 -3.12 -6.50 -15.76
CA ASP A 282 -2.56 -5.30 -16.40
C ASP A 282 -1.43 -4.68 -15.55
N ILE A 283 -1.64 -4.58 -14.23
CA ILE A 283 -0.64 -4.04 -13.30
C ILE A 283 0.59 -4.95 -13.21
N VAL A 284 0.42 -6.28 -13.20
CA VAL A 284 1.53 -7.23 -13.24
C VAL A 284 2.37 -7.04 -14.50
N ASP A 285 1.74 -6.84 -15.66
CA ASP A 285 2.44 -6.57 -16.90
C ASP A 285 3.19 -5.23 -16.87
N GLU A 286 2.62 -4.19 -16.27
CA GLU A 286 3.29 -2.90 -16.04
C GLU A 286 4.49 -3.01 -15.11
N VAL A 287 4.39 -3.78 -14.01
CA VAL A 287 5.52 -4.03 -13.10
C VAL A 287 6.68 -4.71 -13.83
N LYS A 288 6.39 -5.74 -14.64
CA LYS A 288 7.40 -6.43 -15.44
C LYS A 288 8.03 -5.54 -16.50
N MET A 289 7.23 -4.70 -17.17
CA MET A 289 7.73 -3.76 -18.17
C MET A 289 8.68 -2.75 -17.53
N LYS A 290 8.25 -2.09 -16.45
CA LYS A 290 9.06 -1.10 -15.74
C LYS A 290 10.34 -1.70 -15.16
N ALA A 291 10.30 -2.95 -14.67
CA ALA A 291 11.49 -3.64 -14.17
C ALA A 291 12.60 -3.83 -15.22
N ARG A 292 12.26 -3.86 -16.51
CA ARG A 292 13.24 -3.97 -17.61
C ARG A 292 13.84 -2.63 -18.00
N ASP A 293 13.13 -1.54 -17.70
CA ASP A 293 13.45 -0.18 -18.14
C ASP A 293 14.21 0.62 -17.07
N ILE A 294 14.19 0.15 -15.81
CA ILE A 294 14.90 0.71 -14.64
C ILE A 294 16.22 -0.03 -14.42
#